data_AF-A0A2R7S794-F1
#
_entry.id   AF-A0A2R7S794-F1
#
_cell.length_a   1.000
_cell.length_b   1.000
_cell.length_c   1.000
_cell.angle_alpha   90.00
_cell.angle_beta   90.00
_cell.angle_gamma   90.00
#
_symmetry.space_group_name_H-M   'P 1'
#
loop_
_entity.id
_entity.type
_entity.pdbx_description
1 polymer ?
#
loop_
_entity_poly.entity_id
_entity_poly.type
_entity_poly.pdbx_seq_one_letter_code
_entity_poly.pdbx_strand_id
1 'polypeptide(L)'
;DPAYVRKPMVNTAARFATGAKRVLDVDIPATADGPAAMKTALDTLANHANVGPFIGRQLIQRLVLSNPSPAYVGRVAAVWANNGSGVRGDLKAVVRAVLLDTEARTVSAAPSAGKLREPIQRLVQWARSFGAASPTGVWNIGDTTNPATRLGQSPLRSPSVFNFYRPGYVPPGSTLGVNGITAPEFQLCNESTAAGYLNFLQTAIGSGVGEVKASYTAELALATDAPA
;
A
#
# COMPACT_ATOMS: atom_id res chain seq x y z
N ASP A 1 -5.39 -18.19 -14.18
CA ASP A 1 -5.65 -18.65 -12.81
C ASP A 1 -4.67 -17.97 -11.85
N PRO A 2 -5.11 -17.11 -10.92
CA PRO A 2 -4.25 -16.50 -9.90
C PRO A 2 -3.88 -17.46 -8.76
N ALA A 3 -4.26 -18.74 -8.78
CA ALA A 3 -3.92 -19.70 -7.71
C ALA A 3 -2.41 -19.77 -7.40
N TYR A 4 -1.54 -19.43 -8.37
CA TYR A 4 -0.10 -19.35 -8.14
C TYR A 4 0.29 -18.35 -7.04
N VAL A 5 -0.47 -17.26 -6.83
CA VAL A 5 -0.18 -16.27 -5.77
C VAL A 5 -0.47 -16.78 -4.36
N ARG A 6 -1.18 -17.92 -4.24
CA ARG A 6 -1.47 -18.58 -2.95
C ARG A 6 -0.53 -19.73 -2.66
N LYS A 7 0.31 -20.14 -3.62
CA LYS A 7 1.27 -21.22 -3.42
C LYS A 7 2.38 -20.70 -2.51
N PRO A 8 2.72 -21.41 -1.42
CA PRO A 8 3.84 -21.02 -0.59
C PRO A 8 5.14 -21.05 -1.41
N MET A 9 6.04 -20.11 -1.13
CA MET A 9 7.40 -20.21 -1.64
C MET A 9 8.07 -21.43 -1.01
N VAL A 10 8.69 -22.27 -1.84
CA VAL A 10 9.38 -23.48 -1.39
C VAL A 10 10.85 -23.43 -1.79
N ASN A 11 11.73 -23.90 -0.89
CA ASN A 11 13.13 -24.06 -1.24
C ASN A 11 13.28 -25.23 -2.23
N THR A 12 13.96 -24.99 -3.34
CA THR A 12 14.39 -26.05 -4.26
C THR A 12 15.89 -26.24 -4.09
N ALA A 13 16.31 -27.25 -3.33
CA ALA A 13 17.71 -27.45 -2.95
C ALA A 13 18.66 -27.48 -4.16
N ALA A 14 18.26 -28.12 -5.26
CA ALA A 14 19.05 -28.19 -6.50
C ALA A 14 19.26 -26.82 -7.20
N ARG A 15 18.49 -25.79 -6.83
CA ARG A 15 18.60 -24.42 -7.34
C ARG A 15 19.24 -23.46 -6.34
N PHE A 16 19.64 -23.94 -5.17
CA PHE A 16 20.33 -23.13 -4.20
C PHE A 16 21.80 -22.97 -4.60
N ALA A 17 22.28 -21.73 -4.64
CA ALA A 17 23.69 -21.46 -4.86
C ALA A 17 24.47 -21.85 -3.60
N THR A 18 25.30 -22.90 -3.69
CA THR A 18 26.15 -23.37 -2.58
C THR A 18 27.40 -22.48 -2.42
N GLY A 19 28.23 -22.76 -1.42
CA GLY A 19 29.47 -22.00 -1.14
C GLY A 19 29.27 -20.80 -0.22
N ALA A 20 30.37 -20.32 0.37
CA ALA A 20 30.37 -19.25 1.36
C ALA A 20 29.79 -17.94 0.78
N LYS A 21 29.03 -17.21 1.60
CA LYS A 21 28.39 -15.95 1.21
C LYS A 21 28.49 -14.96 2.36
N ARG A 22 28.22 -13.68 2.06
CA ARG A 22 28.11 -12.64 3.08
C ARG A 22 26.88 -11.79 2.84
N VAL A 23 26.20 -11.45 3.93
CA VAL A 23 25.08 -10.49 3.93
C VAL A 23 25.46 -9.37 4.88
N LEU A 24 25.67 -8.17 4.34
CA LEU A 24 26.29 -7.06 5.08
C LEU A 24 27.63 -7.51 5.69
N ASP A 25 27.73 -7.52 7.02
CA ASP A 25 28.90 -7.92 7.79
C ASP A 25 28.77 -9.33 8.40
N VAL A 26 27.73 -10.09 8.04
CA VAL A 26 27.48 -11.45 8.55
C VAL A 26 27.82 -12.48 7.49
N ASP A 27 28.75 -13.38 7.83
CA ASP A 27 29.12 -14.52 6.99
C ASP A 27 28.09 -15.65 7.10
N ILE A 28 27.82 -16.27 5.96
CA ILE A 28 27.03 -17.49 5.83
C ILE A 28 28.00 -18.58 5.38
N PRO A 29 28.22 -19.63 6.21
CA PRO A 29 29.21 -20.65 5.91
C PRO A 29 28.80 -21.46 4.68
N ALA A 30 29.80 -21.98 3.95
CA ALA A 30 29.57 -22.81 2.77
C ALA A 30 28.75 -24.09 3.06
N THR A 31 28.70 -24.51 4.32
CA THR A 31 27.95 -25.67 4.81
C THR A 31 26.46 -25.38 5.05
N ALA A 32 26.02 -24.12 5.02
CA ALA A 32 24.63 -23.76 5.20
C ALA A 32 23.77 -24.22 4.02
N ASP A 33 22.63 -24.85 4.31
CA ASP A 33 21.61 -25.14 3.31
C ASP A 33 20.77 -23.88 3.00
N GLY A 34 19.89 -23.99 2.00
CA GLY A 34 19.05 -22.87 1.58
C GLY A 34 18.21 -22.24 2.70
N PRO A 35 17.46 -23.04 3.49
CA PRO A 35 16.71 -22.53 4.64
C PRO A 35 17.57 -21.84 5.70
N ALA A 36 18.70 -22.43 6.11
CA ALA A 36 19.58 -21.84 7.11
C ALA A 36 20.22 -20.53 6.60
N ALA A 37 20.71 -20.53 5.35
CA ALA A 37 21.27 -19.33 4.73
C ALA A 37 20.23 -18.20 4.63
N MET A 38 18.99 -18.52 4.21
CA MET A 38 17.89 -17.56 4.14
C MET A 38 17.54 -17.00 5.53
N LYS A 39 17.48 -17.85 6.55
CA LYS A 39 17.23 -17.42 7.94
C LYS A 39 18.30 -16.43 8.40
N THR A 40 19.58 -16.76 8.25
CA THR A 40 20.69 -15.86 8.62
C THR A 40 20.64 -14.53 7.87
N ALA A 41 20.33 -14.56 6.56
CA ALA A 41 20.18 -13.34 5.77
C ALA A 41 19.02 -12.46 6.27
N LEU A 42 17.84 -13.05 6.49
CA LEU A 42 16.65 -12.33 6.94
C LEU A 42 16.81 -11.80 8.37
N ASP A 43 17.40 -12.58 9.28
CA ASP A 43 17.67 -12.14 10.65
C ASP A 43 18.68 -10.98 10.67
N THR A 44 19.73 -11.06 9.85
CA THR A 44 20.70 -9.95 9.69
C THR A 44 20.02 -8.68 9.21
N LEU A 45 19.17 -8.77 8.18
CA LEU A 45 18.43 -7.62 7.67
C LEU A 45 17.45 -7.08 8.71
N ALA A 46 16.61 -7.92 9.31
CA ALA A 46 15.60 -7.52 10.29
C ALA A 46 16.21 -6.83 11.52
N ASN A 47 17.41 -7.25 11.94
CA ASN A 47 18.14 -6.66 13.05
C ASN A 47 18.88 -5.36 12.70
N HIS A 48 19.06 -5.04 11.42
CA HIS A 48 19.74 -3.82 11.01
C HIS A 48 19.00 -2.56 11.51
N ALA A 49 19.76 -1.56 11.98
CA ALA A 49 19.22 -0.35 12.60
C ALA A 49 18.28 0.44 11.67
N ASN A 50 18.57 0.46 10.36
CA ASN A 50 17.76 1.18 9.38
C ASN A 50 16.37 0.54 9.12
N VAL A 51 16.13 -0.72 9.50
CA VAL A 51 14.86 -1.38 9.17
C VAL A 51 13.68 -0.76 9.91
N GLY A 52 13.83 -0.42 11.19
CA GLY A 52 12.77 0.21 11.98
C GLY A 52 12.29 1.54 11.36
N PRO A 53 13.19 2.51 11.13
CA PRO A 53 12.83 3.76 10.45
C PRO A 53 12.32 3.56 9.02
N PHE A 54 12.91 2.65 8.25
CA PHE A 54 12.49 2.37 6.87
C PHE A 54 11.06 1.83 6.81
N ILE A 55 10.77 0.73 7.52
CA ILE A 55 9.44 0.11 7.57
C ILE A 55 8.44 1.06 8.23
N GLY A 56 8.83 1.74 9.31
CA GLY A 56 7.99 2.73 9.99
C GLY A 56 7.48 3.80 9.03
N ARG A 57 8.39 4.45 8.27
CA ARG A 57 8.00 5.44 7.26
C ARG A 57 7.07 4.84 6.20
N GLN A 58 7.37 3.65 5.67
CA GLN A 58 6.52 3.01 4.66
C GLN A 58 5.11 2.73 5.17
N LEU A 59 4.98 2.17 6.37
CA LEU A 59 3.68 1.85 6.95
C LEU A 59 2.85 3.12 7.21
N ILE A 60 3.48 4.18 7.71
CA ILE A 60 2.80 5.47 7.90
C ILE A 60 2.30 6.02 6.55
N GLN A 61 3.14 5.99 5.51
CA GLN A 61 2.76 6.44 4.16
C GLN A 61 1.62 5.64 3.56
N ARG A 62 1.58 4.32 3.80
CA ARG A 62 0.50 3.47 3.28
C ARG A 62 -0.80 3.68 4.04
N LEU A 63 -0.74 3.82 5.36
CA LEU A 63 -1.92 3.76 6.23
C LEU A 63 -2.48 5.13 6.64
N VAL A 64 -1.66 6.18 6.66
CA VAL A 64 -2.02 7.45 7.32
C VAL A 64 -1.77 8.67 6.44
N LEU A 65 -0.51 9.06 6.18
CA LEU A 65 -0.17 10.30 5.47
C LEU A 65 1.12 10.21 4.65
N SER A 66 1.22 10.98 3.58
CA SER A 66 2.33 10.89 2.62
C SER A 66 3.66 11.44 3.14
N ASN A 67 3.63 12.43 4.04
CA ASN A 67 4.82 13.13 4.54
C ASN A 67 4.88 13.14 6.08
N PRO A 68 5.17 11.99 6.72
CA PRO A 68 5.27 11.93 8.18
C PRO A 68 6.46 12.71 8.72
N SER A 69 6.32 13.28 9.92
CA SER A 69 7.44 13.92 10.59
C SER A 69 8.55 12.91 10.95
N PRO A 70 9.82 13.35 11.07
CA PRO A 70 10.88 12.50 11.59
C PRO A 70 10.58 11.96 13.01
N ALA A 71 9.85 12.73 13.83
CA ALA A 71 9.49 12.31 15.18
C ALA A 71 8.48 11.15 15.17
N TYR A 72 7.48 11.18 14.28
CA TYR A 72 6.54 10.08 14.11
C TYR A 72 7.24 8.81 13.63
N VAL A 73 8.10 8.92 12.62
CA VAL A 73 8.92 7.79 12.16
C VAL A 73 9.78 7.25 13.30
N GLY A 74 10.39 8.12 14.11
CA GLY A 74 11.18 7.74 15.28
C GLY A 74 10.40 6.97 16.34
N ARG A 75 9.17 7.40 16.67
CA ARG A 75 8.30 6.70 17.63
C ARG A 75 7.92 5.30 17.14
N VAL A 76 7.55 5.17 15.87
CA VAL A 76 7.23 3.85 15.26
C VAL A 76 8.49 2.97 15.19
N ALA A 77 9.64 3.54 14.86
CA ALA A 77 10.91 2.80 14.85
C ALA A 77 11.33 2.30 16.24
N ALA A 78 11.05 3.07 17.30
CA ALA A 78 11.29 2.63 18.68
C ALA A 78 10.42 1.41 19.03
N VAL A 79 9.14 1.42 18.65
CA VAL A 79 8.24 0.27 18.83
C VAL A 79 8.66 -0.93 17.98
N TRP A 80 9.17 -0.71 16.76
CA TRP A 80 9.80 -1.77 15.98
C TRP A 80 10.98 -2.38 16.70
N ALA A 81 11.84 -1.56 17.32
CA ALA A 81 13.01 -2.05 18.05
C ALA A 81 12.62 -2.85 19.30
N ASN A 82 11.57 -2.44 19.99
CA ASN A 82 11.04 -3.11 21.18
C ASN A 82 9.55 -2.76 21.37
N ASN A 83 8.67 -3.75 21.36
CA ASN A 83 7.24 -3.59 21.58
C ASN A 83 6.81 -3.30 23.04
N GLY A 84 7.76 -3.08 23.95
CA GLY A 84 7.54 -2.96 25.39
C GLY A 84 7.68 -4.27 26.15
N SER A 85 7.94 -5.38 25.46
CA SER A 85 8.20 -6.71 26.05
C SER A 85 9.51 -7.33 25.56
N GLY A 86 10.41 -6.53 25.00
CA GLY A 86 11.69 -6.98 24.45
C GLY A 86 11.59 -7.64 23.07
N VAL A 87 10.42 -7.61 22.42
CA VAL A 87 10.24 -8.23 21.10
C VAL A 87 10.43 -7.18 20.01
N ARG A 88 11.41 -7.43 19.15
CA ARG A 88 11.67 -6.64 17.94
C ARG A 88 10.75 -7.10 16.80
N GLY A 89 10.24 -6.17 16.01
CA GLY A 89 9.49 -6.46 14.78
C GLY A 89 8.06 -6.96 15.00
N ASP A 90 7.46 -6.73 16.18
CA ASP A 90 6.05 -7.04 16.42
C ASP A 90 5.15 -6.14 15.57
N LEU A 91 4.66 -6.68 14.45
CA LEU A 91 3.81 -5.94 13.51
C LEU A 91 2.49 -5.48 14.12
N LYS A 92 1.94 -6.19 15.12
CA LYS A 92 0.71 -5.75 15.79
C LYS A 92 0.98 -4.49 16.60
N ALA A 93 2.09 -4.47 17.35
CA ALA A 93 2.50 -3.28 18.10
C ALA A 93 2.86 -2.12 17.16
N VAL A 94 3.57 -2.39 16.07
CA VAL A 94 3.96 -1.38 15.08
C VAL A 94 2.75 -0.76 14.39
N VAL A 95 1.79 -1.56 13.91
CA VAL A 95 0.56 -1.03 13.28
C VAL A 95 -0.25 -0.21 14.29
N ARG A 96 -0.33 -0.64 15.56
CA ARG A 96 -0.96 0.14 16.62
C ARG A 96 -0.25 1.48 16.82
N ALA A 97 1.09 1.50 16.88
CA ALA A 97 1.87 2.72 17.02
C ALA A 97 1.66 3.67 15.82
N VAL A 98 1.57 3.14 14.60
CA VAL A 98 1.21 3.92 13.42
C VAL A 98 -0.18 4.53 13.60
N LEU A 99 -1.23 3.73 13.79
CA LEU A 99 -2.61 4.23 13.73
C LEU A 99 -3.03 5.08 14.93
N LEU A 100 -2.36 4.94 16.09
CA LEU A 100 -2.70 5.66 17.32
C LEU A 100 -1.77 6.83 17.63
N ASP A 101 -0.80 7.11 16.77
CA ASP A 101 0.09 8.27 16.94
C ASP A 101 -0.69 9.59 16.91
N THR A 102 -0.21 10.59 17.64
CA THR A 102 -0.85 11.92 17.69
C THR A 102 -0.96 12.56 16.31
N GLU A 103 0.03 12.38 15.43
CA GLU A 103 -0.03 12.90 14.05
C GLU A 103 -1.06 12.16 13.18
N ALA A 104 -1.36 10.90 13.49
CA ALA A 104 -2.40 10.13 12.80
C ALA A 104 -3.81 10.49 13.29
N ARG A 105 -3.94 10.87 14.57
CA ARG A 105 -5.21 11.14 15.23
C ARG A 105 -5.62 12.62 15.17
N THR A 106 -4.71 13.51 14.80
CA THR A 106 -4.97 14.95 14.70
C THR A 106 -5.19 15.34 13.24
N VAL A 107 -6.36 15.90 12.94
CA VAL A 107 -6.63 16.46 11.60
C VAL A 107 -5.89 17.77 11.46
N SER A 108 -4.94 17.83 10.53
CA SER A 108 -4.21 19.04 10.20
C SER A 108 -4.74 19.66 8.90
N ALA A 109 -4.86 20.99 8.88
CA ALA A 109 -5.19 21.75 7.67
C ALA A 109 -3.93 22.18 6.89
N ALA A 110 -2.74 21.76 7.32
CA ALA A 110 -1.50 22.10 6.62
C ALA A 110 -1.51 21.54 5.18
N PRO A 111 -0.97 22.25 4.19
CA PRO A 111 -0.91 21.76 2.80
C PRO A 111 -0.16 20.43 2.62
N SER A 112 0.69 20.06 3.59
CA SER A 112 1.44 18.79 3.62
C SER A 112 0.72 17.66 4.35
N ALA A 113 -0.48 17.90 4.88
CA ALA A 113 -1.23 16.93 5.66
C ALA A 113 -1.96 15.91 4.79
N GLY A 114 -2.08 14.69 5.32
CA GLY A 114 -2.82 13.60 4.68
C GLY A 114 -2.09 12.97 3.49
N LYS A 115 -2.86 12.30 2.63
CA LYS A 115 -2.38 11.66 1.40
C LYS A 115 -3.46 11.66 0.34
N LEU A 116 -3.05 11.67 -0.92
CA LEU A 116 -3.97 11.44 -2.04
C LEU A 116 -4.53 10.02 -1.97
N ARG A 117 -5.86 9.87 -2.09
CA ARG A 117 -6.51 8.55 -2.10
C ARG A 117 -6.20 7.81 -3.40
N GLU A 118 -5.60 6.63 -3.29
CA GLU A 118 -5.21 5.80 -4.44
C GLU A 118 -6.44 5.39 -5.28
N PRO A 119 -6.30 5.17 -6.61
CA PRO A 119 -7.43 4.83 -7.48
C PRO A 119 -8.26 3.64 -7.01
N ILE A 120 -7.63 2.56 -6.55
CA ILE A 120 -8.33 1.39 -6.00
C ILE A 120 -9.06 1.73 -4.71
N GLN A 121 -8.48 2.55 -3.84
CA GLN A 121 -9.14 2.98 -2.60
C GLN A 121 -10.37 3.83 -2.88
N ARG A 122 -10.35 4.66 -3.94
CA ARG A 122 -11.53 5.40 -4.39
C ARG A 122 -12.64 4.48 -4.90
N LEU A 123 -12.29 3.44 -5.66
CA LEU A 123 -13.27 2.41 -6.08
C LEU A 123 -13.87 1.67 -4.87
N VAL A 124 -13.03 1.26 -3.91
CA VAL A 124 -13.49 0.58 -2.69
C VAL A 124 -14.38 1.50 -1.85
N GLN A 125 -14.07 2.79 -1.77
CA GLN A 125 -14.92 3.77 -1.12
C GLN A 125 -16.29 3.82 -1.79
N TRP A 126 -16.35 3.98 -3.13
CA TRP A 126 -17.61 3.96 -3.88
C TRP A 126 -18.40 2.68 -3.59
N ALA A 127 -17.75 1.52 -3.69
CA ALA A 127 -18.37 0.22 -3.44
C ALA A 127 -18.98 0.12 -2.04
N ARG A 128 -18.27 0.63 -1.01
CA ARG A 128 -18.77 0.64 0.37
C ARG A 128 -19.90 1.65 0.58
N SER A 129 -19.81 2.83 -0.03
CA SER A 129 -20.79 3.89 0.10
C SER A 129 -22.15 3.50 -0.49
N PHE A 130 -22.16 2.81 -1.63
CA PHE A 130 -23.40 2.49 -2.37
C PHE A 130 -23.78 1.00 -2.31
N GLY A 131 -23.21 0.25 -1.36
CA GLY A 131 -23.54 -1.15 -1.12
C GLY A 131 -23.31 -2.05 -2.33
N ALA A 132 -22.17 -1.91 -3.02
CA ALA A 132 -21.85 -2.76 -4.15
C ALA A 132 -21.72 -4.23 -3.74
N ALA A 133 -22.32 -5.11 -4.54
CA ALA A 133 -22.36 -6.54 -4.30
C ALA A 133 -21.99 -7.34 -5.54
N SER A 134 -21.47 -8.54 -5.32
CA SER A 134 -21.13 -9.56 -6.32
C SER A 134 -21.98 -10.79 -6.01
N PRO A 135 -23.01 -11.11 -6.82
CA PRO A 135 -23.95 -12.20 -6.52
C PRO A 135 -23.28 -13.56 -6.34
N THR A 136 -22.21 -13.85 -7.10
CA THR A 136 -21.47 -15.11 -6.98
C THR A 136 -20.28 -15.02 -6.02
N GLY A 137 -20.00 -13.83 -5.46
CA GLY A 137 -18.89 -13.58 -4.55
C GLY A 137 -17.50 -13.59 -5.20
N VAL A 138 -17.41 -13.66 -6.54
CA VAL A 138 -16.11 -13.75 -7.25
C VAL A 138 -15.47 -12.39 -7.54
N TRP A 139 -16.22 -11.29 -7.45
CA TRP A 139 -15.73 -9.91 -7.66
C TRP A 139 -14.94 -9.74 -8.97
N ASN A 140 -15.54 -10.08 -10.11
CA ASN A 140 -14.90 -10.12 -11.44
C ASN A 140 -14.62 -8.73 -12.07
N ILE A 141 -14.05 -7.80 -11.31
CA ILE A 141 -13.66 -6.45 -11.74
C ILE A 141 -12.58 -6.52 -12.85
N GLY A 142 -11.76 -7.57 -12.84
CA GLY A 142 -10.74 -7.84 -13.84
C GLY A 142 -9.52 -6.92 -13.71
N ASP A 143 -8.74 -6.83 -14.79
CA ASP A 143 -7.55 -5.97 -14.82
C ASP A 143 -7.94 -4.48 -14.94
N THR A 144 -7.47 -3.65 -14.02
CA THR A 144 -7.68 -2.19 -14.00
C THR A 144 -6.42 -1.38 -14.30
N THR A 145 -5.37 -2.02 -14.86
CA THR A 145 -4.06 -1.40 -15.11
C THR A 145 -4.07 -0.29 -16.16
N ASN A 146 -4.97 -0.35 -17.16
CA ASN A 146 -4.98 0.65 -18.25
C ASN A 146 -5.31 2.06 -17.69
N PRO A 147 -4.39 3.04 -17.80
CA PRO A 147 -4.61 4.37 -17.23
C PRO A 147 -5.58 5.24 -18.03
N ALA A 148 -5.79 4.96 -19.32
CA ALA A 148 -6.65 5.77 -20.19
C ALA A 148 -8.14 5.39 -20.11
N THR A 149 -8.44 4.14 -19.78
CA THR A 149 -9.82 3.61 -19.75
C THR A 149 -10.21 2.96 -18.42
N ARG A 150 -9.26 2.81 -17.47
CA ARG A 150 -9.47 2.16 -16.17
C ARG A 150 -8.78 2.97 -15.06
N LEU A 151 -8.29 2.29 -14.02
CA LEU A 151 -7.81 2.93 -12.79
C LEU A 151 -6.31 3.25 -12.79
N GLY A 152 -5.54 2.80 -13.78
CA GLY A 152 -4.07 2.95 -13.77
C GLY A 152 -3.37 2.16 -12.66
N GLN A 153 -4.12 1.32 -11.93
CA GLN A 153 -3.66 0.53 -10.79
C GLN A 153 -4.54 -0.71 -10.72
N SER A 154 -3.94 -1.88 -10.51
CA SER A 154 -4.65 -3.17 -10.48
C SER A 154 -4.11 -4.05 -9.35
N PRO A 155 -4.95 -4.57 -8.44
CA PRO A 155 -4.49 -5.42 -7.35
C PRO A 155 -3.63 -6.58 -7.85
N LEU A 156 -2.57 -6.90 -7.12
CA LEU A 156 -1.61 -7.97 -7.45
C LEU A 156 -0.79 -7.74 -8.74
N ARG A 157 -0.86 -6.56 -9.36
CA ARG A 157 -0.10 -6.21 -10.58
C ARG A 157 0.89 -5.08 -10.35
N SER A 158 1.66 -5.22 -9.28
CA SER A 158 2.64 -4.21 -8.94
C SER A 158 3.78 -4.16 -9.97
N PRO A 159 4.17 -2.98 -10.48
CA PRO A 159 5.22 -2.86 -11.50
C PRO A 159 6.63 -2.97 -10.91
N SER A 160 6.79 -2.89 -9.58
CA SER A 160 8.11 -2.89 -8.93
C SER A 160 8.05 -3.38 -7.49
N VAL A 161 9.22 -3.64 -6.90
CA VAL A 161 9.37 -3.95 -5.47
C VAL A 161 8.96 -2.80 -4.53
N PHE A 162 8.85 -1.57 -5.04
CA PHE A 162 8.38 -0.40 -4.28
C PHE A 162 6.86 -0.20 -4.36
N ASN A 163 6.19 -1.18 -4.93
CA ASN A 163 4.80 -1.13 -5.33
C ASN A 163 4.55 -0.23 -6.56
N PHE A 164 3.41 0.47 -6.59
CA PHE A 164 2.98 1.35 -7.69
C PHE A 164 3.68 2.72 -7.77
N TYR A 165 4.35 3.15 -6.70
CA TYR A 165 4.97 4.47 -6.63
C TYR A 165 6.17 4.47 -5.67
N ARG A 166 7.08 5.41 -5.87
CA ARG A 166 8.31 5.53 -5.08
C ARG A 166 8.03 6.23 -3.75
N PRO A 167 8.46 5.67 -2.60
CA PRO A 167 8.15 6.27 -1.29
C PRO A 167 8.70 7.68 -1.05
N GLY A 168 9.76 8.05 -1.76
CA GLY A 168 10.37 9.38 -1.72
C GLY A 168 9.93 10.32 -2.84
N TYR A 169 8.89 9.97 -3.61
CA TYR A 169 8.45 10.83 -4.71
C TYR A 169 7.91 12.17 -4.20
N VAL A 170 8.42 13.24 -4.80
CA VAL A 170 8.01 14.62 -4.58
C VAL A 170 7.48 15.13 -5.93
N PRO A 171 6.22 15.60 -6.02
CA PRO A 171 5.64 16.00 -7.30
C PRO A 171 6.34 17.25 -7.88
N PRO A 172 7.03 17.14 -9.03
CA PRO A 172 7.73 18.27 -9.64
C PRO A 172 6.74 19.34 -10.14
N GLY A 173 7.19 20.59 -10.25
CA GLY A 173 6.35 21.68 -10.79
C GLY A 173 5.14 22.04 -9.93
N SER A 174 5.13 21.66 -8.65
CA SER A 174 4.04 21.93 -7.70
C SER A 174 4.57 22.62 -6.45
N THR A 175 3.67 23.21 -5.64
CA THR A 175 4.02 23.76 -4.32
C THR A 175 4.61 22.69 -3.39
N LEU A 176 4.20 21.42 -3.54
CA LEU A 176 4.80 20.31 -2.79
C LEU A 176 6.25 20.06 -3.23
N GLY A 177 6.52 20.19 -4.54
CA GLY A 177 7.84 20.16 -5.14
C GLY A 177 8.79 21.21 -4.57
N VAL A 178 8.35 22.47 -4.59
CA VAL A 178 9.13 23.60 -4.07
C VAL A 178 9.48 23.42 -2.59
N ASN A 179 8.57 22.85 -1.80
CA ASN A 179 8.73 22.65 -0.36
C ASN A 179 9.34 21.29 0.01
N GLY A 180 9.72 20.44 -0.96
CA GLY A 180 10.30 19.13 -0.70
C GLY A 180 9.37 18.14 0.03
N ILE A 181 8.05 18.31 -0.11
CA ILE A 181 7.05 17.49 0.58
C ILE A 181 6.84 16.18 -0.18
N THR A 182 7.14 15.05 0.45
CA THR A 182 6.91 13.75 -0.21
C THR A 182 5.41 13.48 -0.35
N ALA A 183 4.97 13.22 -1.57
CA ALA A 183 3.58 12.91 -1.88
C ALA A 183 3.51 11.73 -2.86
N PRO A 184 3.88 10.51 -2.42
CA PRO A 184 4.15 9.39 -3.32
C PRO A 184 3.01 9.01 -4.26
N GLU A 185 1.78 9.08 -3.76
CA GLU A 185 0.57 8.72 -4.48
C GLU A 185 0.32 9.59 -5.73
N PHE A 186 0.86 10.83 -5.77
CA PHE A 186 0.77 11.69 -6.94
C PHE A 186 1.58 11.18 -8.13
N GLN A 187 2.50 10.22 -7.94
CA GLN A 187 3.16 9.57 -9.08
C GLN A 187 2.19 8.80 -9.97
N LEU A 188 1.02 8.43 -9.43
CA LEU A 188 -0.08 7.82 -10.17
C LEU A 188 -1.09 8.84 -10.73
N CYS A 189 -0.92 10.13 -10.45
CA CYS A 189 -1.88 11.16 -10.79
C CYS A 189 -1.34 12.01 -11.94
N ASN A 190 -1.93 11.82 -13.12
CA ASN A 190 -1.71 12.60 -14.33
C ASN A 190 -3.01 12.77 -15.11
N GLU A 191 -2.98 13.57 -16.17
CA GLU A 191 -4.11 13.92 -17.02
C GLU A 191 -4.83 12.68 -17.57
N SER A 192 -4.07 11.67 -18.01
CA SER A 192 -4.60 10.43 -18.55
C SER A 192 -5.35 9.63 -17.47
N THR A 193 -4.73 9.44 -16.30
CA THR A 193 -5.35 8.70 -15.19
C THR A 193 -6.57 9.40 -14.59
N ALA A 194 -6.62 10.74 -14.64
CA ALA A 194 -7.77 11.51 -14.20
C ALA A 194 -8.98 11.26 -15.11
N ALA A 195 -8.80 11.37 -16.43
CA ALA A 195 -9.85 11.06 -17.41
C ALA A 195 -10.25 9.58 -17.39
N GLY A 196 -9.27 8.67 -17.34
CA GLY A 196 -9.52 7.22 -17.28
C GLY A 196 -10.31 6.80 -16.05
N TYR A 197 -10.01 7.38 -14.88
CA TYR A 197 -10.77 7.16 -13.66
C TYR A 197 -12.24 7.58 -13.82
N LEU A 198 -12.51 8.76 -14.39
CA LEU A 198 -13.88 9.23 -14.62
C LEU A 198 -14.65 8.30 -15.57
N ASN A 199 -14.04 7.90 -16.69
CA ASN A 199 -14.64 6.98 -17.64
C ASN A 199 -14.96 5.62 -17.00
N PHE A 200 -14.05 5.10 -16.17
CA PHE A 200 -14.25 3.84 -15.46
C PHE A 200 -15.39 3.94 -14.45
N LEU A 201 -15.40 4.99 -13.63
CA LEU A 201 -16.45 5.19 -12.61
C LEU A 201 -17.82 5.45 -13.25
N GLN A 202 -17.90 6.19 -14.35
CA GLN A 202 -19.15 6.37 -15.08
C GLN A 202 -19.76 5.02 -15.49
N THR A 203 -18.94 4.13 -16.04
CA THR A 203 -19.38 2.77 -16.42
C THR A 203 -19.76 1.94 -15.19
N ALA A 204 -18.91 1.96 -14.15
CA ALA A 204 -19.15 1.23 -12.90
C ALA A 204 -20.45 1.67 -12.21
N ILE A 205 -20.76 2.97 -12.25
CA ILE A 205 -21.98 3.54 -11.69
C ILE A 205 -23.20 3.16 -12.52
N GLY A 206 -23.15 3.35 -13.84
CA GLY A 206 -24.32 3.14 -14.70
C GLY A 206 -24.68 1.67 -14.92
N SER A 207 -23.67 0.81 -15.08
CA SER A 207 -23.87 -0.58 -15.54
C SER A 207 -23.23 -1.63 -14.62
N GLY A 208 -22.41 -1.20 -13.65
CA GLY A 208 -21.58 -2.11 -12.84
C GLY A 208 -20.26 -2.47 -13.52
N VAL A 209 -19.51 -3.37 -12.87
CA VAL A 209 -18.26 -3.93 -13.41
C VAL A 209 -18.34 -5.46 -13.35
N GLY A 210 -18.47 -6.09 -14.52
CA GLY A 210 -18.77 -7.51 -14.59
C GLY A 210 -20.13 -7.80 -13.96
N GLU A 211 -20.16 -8.62 -12.90
CA GLU A 211 -21.36 -8.87 -12.09
C GLU A 211 -21.47 -7.95 -10.85
N VAL A 212 -20.46 -7.12 -10.59
CA VAL A 212 -20.45 -6.21 -9.44
C VAL A 212 -21.34 -5.01 -9.72
N LYS A 213 -22.38 -4.80 -8.90
CA LYS A 213 -23.33 -3.69 -9.04
C LYS A 213 -23.58 -3.02 -7.70
N ALA A 214 -23.68 -1.69 -7.70
CA ALA A 214 -24.17 -0.90 -6.58
C ALA A 214 -25.71 -0.91 -6.54
N SER A 215 -26.28 -0.74 -5.35
CA SER A 215 -27.73 -0.82 -5.15
C SER A 215 -28.45 0.46 -5.58
N TYR A 216 -27.90 1.61 -5.20
CA TYR A 216 -28.51 2.95 -5.36
C TYR A 216 -29.95 3.09 -4.86
N THR A 217 -30.49 2.12 -4.10
CA THR A 217 -31.90 2.13 -3.68
C THR A 217 -32.22 3.36 -2.83
N ALA A 218 -31.32 3.75 -1.92
CA ALA A 218 -31.50 4.91 -1.07
C ALA A 218 -31.40 6.21 -1.87
N GLU A 219 -30.44 6.31 -2.78
CA GLU A 219 -30.20 7.47 -3.61
C GLU A 219 -31.33 7.71 -4.62
N LEU A 220 -31.84 6.65 -5.24
CA LEU A 220 -32.95 6.73 -6.19
C LEU A 220 -34.27 7.11 -5.51
N ALA A 221 -34.48 6.75 -4.24
CA ALA A 221 -35.64 7.19 -3.47
C ALA A 221 -35.68 8.71 -3.29
N LEU A 222 -34.52 9.38 -3.28
CA LEU A 222 -34.39 10.83 -3.15
C LEU A 222 -34.37 11.57 -4.49
N ALA A 223 -34.34 10.86 -5.63
CA ALA A 223 -34.12 11.48 -6.94
C ALA A 223 -35.19 12.50 -7.38
N THR A 224 -36.37 12.47 -6.75
CA THR A 224 -37.47 13.42 -7.00
C THR A 224 -37.72 14.38 -5.83
N ASP A 225 -36.96 14.26 -4.74
CA ASP A 225 -37.11 15.04 -3.52
C ASP A 225 -36.02 16.12 -3.44
N ALA A 226 -36.25 17.23 -4.15
CA ALA A 226 -35.27 18.33 -4.24
C ALA A 226 -34.83 18.93 -2.88
N PRO A 227 -35.65 18.93 -1.81
CA PRO A 227 -35.25 19.34 -0.47
C PRO A 227 -34.36 18.37 0.34
N ALA A 228 -34.28 17.09 -0.02
CA ALA A 228 -33.54 16.06 0.74
C ALA A 228 -32.03 16.04 0.40
#